data_AF-A0A8H4RBH4-F1
#
_entry.id   AF-A0A8H4RBH4-F1
#
_cell.length_a   1.000
_cell.length_b   1.000
_cell.length_c   1.000
_cell.angle_alpha   90.00
_cell.angle_beta   90.00
_cell.angle_gamma   90.00
#
_symmetry.space_group_name_H-M   'P 1'
#
loop_
_entity.id
_entity.type
_entity.pdbx_description
1 polymer ?
#
loop_
_entity_poly.entity_id
_entity_poly.type
_entity_poly.pdbx_seq_one_letter_code
_entity_poly.pdbx_strand_id
1 'polypeptide(L)'
;MHIGSAAMGIPGSLNIGGFDQSRAMGPVSSQVYSIDHLPIDLLDIGIGVAEGASPFNFTSQSGLLAKGNSSFGVATPVFVKAPDPYIYLPQSTCDAITQYLPVTFQQKYVLYFWNTEDANYKRIVSSPSFLSFTFRLSGSLSQNMAINVPFALLNLTLTAPIISTPTQYLPLRPGQGPNGAYQLGRAFLQAAFVGVNWQTAGGDGNGVWFLAQAPGPNMPSQNEVTTIAAKNTTIVGSANSWQDTWKGVWTVLDSTSTSTGGANSTGGAASTTPSSTGSPANGLPTGAIAGIAVGAGALLLIAVLAAVFFYRRSLAAKKQSAEPSGTDPVDDRNISTSGSGHLRSDEESSLFIVEYIAMREVPSEFGYGVELMK
;
A
#
# COMPACT_ATOMS: atom_id res chain seq x y z
N MET A 1 11.75 4.41 4.02
CA MET A 1 12.42 3.13 3.70
C MET A 1 11.76 2.53 2.46
N HIS A 2 12.56 1.94 1.58
CA HIS A 2 12.10 1.07 0.51
C HIS A 2 13.10 -0.09 0.45
N ILE A 3 12.63 -1.35 0.56
CA ILE A 3 13.55 -2.51 0.67
C ILE A 3 14.26 -2.80 -0.66
N GLY A 4 13.67 -2.40 -1.79
CA GLY A 4 14.17 -2.70 -3.12
C GLY A 4 13.99 -4.17 -3.50
N SER A 5 14.67 -4.60 -4.55
CA SER A 5 14.62 -5.95 -5.09
C SER A 5 15.96 -6.27 -5.73
N ALA A 6 16.70 -7.21 -5.13
CA ALA A 6 17.99 -7.65 -5.67
C ALA A 6 17.85 -8.28 -7.07
N ALA A 7 16.79 -9.07 -7.29
CA ALA A 7 16.53 -9.73 -8.57
C ALA A 7 16.26 -8.74 -9.71
N MET A 8 15.64 -7.60 -9.40
CA MET A 8 15.34 -6.55 -10.38
C MET A 8 16.35 -5.40 -10.37
N GLY A 9 17.43 -5.49 -9.61
CA GLY A 9 18.44 -4.43 -9.50
C GLY A 9 17.93 -3.14 -8.84
N ILE A 10 16.86 -3.21 -8.04
CA ILE A 10 16.32 -2.06 -7.31
C ILE A 10 17.05 -1.96 -5.97
N PRO A 11 17.88 -0.93 -5.72
CA PRO A 11 18.61 -0.82 -4.47
C PRO A 11 17.68 -0.50 -3.30
N GLY A 12 17.93 -1.09 -2.14
CA GLY A 12 17.27 -0.71 -0.90
C GLY A 12 17.69 0.68 -0.42
N SER A 13 16.86 1.31 0.43
CA SER A 13 17.16 2.60 1.06
C SER A 13 16.49 2.74 2.42
N LEU A 14 17.28 3.20 3.38
CA LEU A 14 16.85 3.62 4.70
C LEU A 14 17.41 5.02 4.96
N ASN A 15 16.52 5.98 5.18
CA ASN A 15 16.87 7.35 5.54
C ASN A 15 16.36 7.64 6.95
N ILE A 16 17.14 8.37 7.74
CA ILE A 16 16.81 8.78 9.11
C ILE A 16 16.73 10.31 9.12
N GLY A 17 15.65 10.86 9.68
CA GLY A 17 15.36 12.31 9.66
C GLY A 17 14.71 12.82 8.37
N GLY A 18 14.50 11.93 7.39
CA GLY A 18 13.95 12.29 6.09
C GLY A 18 13.65 11.07 5.23
N PHE A 19 13.41 11.31 3.95
CA PHE A 19 13.19 10.27 2.94
C PHE A 19 13.65 10.73 1.58
N ASP A 20 14.05 9.78 0.75
CA ASP A 20 14.27 9.98 -0.68
C ASP A 20 12.92 10.06 -1.39
N GLN A 21 12.57 11.24 -1.90
CA GLN A 21 11.25 11.49 -2.49
C GLN A 21 10.99 10.65 -3.74
N SER A 22 12.04 10.28 -4.49
CA SER A 22 11.92 9.43 -5.67
C SER A 22 11.33 8.05 -5.37
N ARG A 23 11.38 7.62 -4.10
CA ARG A 23 10.93 6.30 -3.65
C ARG A 23 9.47 6.24 -3.22
N ALA A 24 8.83 7.39 -3.00
CA ALA A 24 7.44 7.47 -2.57
C ALA A 24 6.61 8.07 -3.71
N MET A 25 6.10 7.25 -4.62
CA MET A 25 5.30 7.74 -5.74
C MET A 25 3.89 8.09 -5.27
N GLY A 26 3.39 9.25 -5.69
CA GLY A 26 2.08 9.73 -5.27
C GLY A 26 0.93 8.84 -5.78
N PRO A 27 -0.18 8.70 -5.02
CA PRO A 27 -0.47 9.34 -3.72
C PRO A 27 0.26 8.68 -2.52
N VAL A 28 0.38 9.42 -1.42
CA VAL A 28 0.95 8.92 -0.14
C VAL A 28 -0.13 8.89 0.94
N SER A 29 -0.35 7.75 1.57
CA SER A 29 -1.22 7.63 2.74
C SER A 29 -0.47 7.96 4.01
N SER A 30 -1.14 8.64 4.94
CA SER A 30 -0.69 8.88 6.31
C SER A 30 -1.65 8.24 7.30
N GLN A 31 -1.14 7.33 8.13
CA GLN A 31 -1.93 6.51 9.05
C GLN A 31 -1.36 6.63 10.46
N VAL A 32 -2.20 6.49 11.48
CA VAL A 32 -1.71 6.36 12.86
C VAL A 32 -1.05 4.98 13.00
N TYR A 33 0.13 4.90 13.62
CA TYR A 33 0.73 3.61 13.94
C TYR A 33 0.27 3.10 15.32
N SER A 34 0.40 1.79 15.52
CA SER A 34 0.35 1.17 16.84
C SER A 34 1.76 0.87 17.34
N ILE A 35 1.95 0.68 18.64
CA ILE A 35 3.28 0.55 19.28
C ILE A 35 4.20 -0.47 18.55
N ASP A 36 3.66 -1.59 18.07
CA ASP A 36 4.42 -2.71 17.49
C ASP A 36 4.03 -3.07 16.04
N HIS A 37 3.15 -2.29 15.40
CA HIS A 37 2.69 -2.56 14.04
C HIS A 37 2.21 -1.32 13.28
N LEU A 38 2.22 -1.44 11.95
CA LEU A 38 1.76 -0.43 11.00
C LEU A 38 0.42 -0.89 10.40
N PRO A 39 -0.73 -0.57 11.04
CA PRO A 39 -2.04 -1.05 10.60
C PRO A 39 -2.58 -0.23 9.43
N ILE A 40 -3.23 -0.90 8.48
CA ILE A 40 -4.00 -0.27 7.42
C ILE A 40 -5.16 -1.16 7.00
N ASP A 41 -6.27 -0.54 6.60
CA ASP A 41 -7.43 -1.22 6.03
C ASP A 41 -7.13 -1.59 4.57
N LEU A 42 -7.09 -2.90 4.29
CA LEU A 42 -7.10 -3.44 2.93
C LEU A 42 -8.55 -3.58 2.47
N LEU A 43 -8.89 -2.91 1.38
CA LEU A 43 -10.24 -2.84 0.82
C LEU A 43 -10.46 -3.86 -0.30
N ASP A 44 -9.44 -4.09 -1.13
CA ASP A 44 -9.52 -5.05 -2.21
C ASP A 44 -8.13 -5.58 -2.62
N ILE A 45 -8.14 -6.73 -3.28
CA ILE A 45 -7.01 -7.23 -4.05
C ILE A 45 -7.50 -7.49 -5.48
N GLY A 46 -6.68 -7.10 -6.45
CA GLY A 46 -6.98 -7.33 -7.86
C GLY A 46 -5.76 -7.77 -8.66
N ILE A 47 -5.98 -8.20 -9.90
CA ILE A 47 -4.94 -8.43 -10.90
C ILE A 47 -5.16 -7.43 -12.02
N GLY A 48 -4.10 -6.76 -12.45
CA GLY A 48 -4.16 -5.76 -13.52
C GLY A 48 -2.95 -5.82 -14.44
N VAL A 49 -3.00 -5.00 -15.48
CA VAL A 49 -1.93 -4.84 -16.48
C VAL A 49 -1.70 -3.35 -16.67
N ALA A 50 -0.45 -2.91 -16.52
CA ALA A 50 -0.11 -1.49 -16.53
C ALA A 50 -0.13 -0.90 -17.94
N GLU A 51 0.29 -1.68 -18.94
CA GLU A 51 0.31 -1.31 -20.35
C GLU A 51 0.39 -2.56 -21.26
N GLY A 52 -0.03 -2.40 -22.51
CA GLY A 52 -0.06 -3.49 -23.50
C GLY A 52 -1.19 -4.49 -23.31
N ALA A 53 -1.08 -5.63 -24.02
CA ALA A 53 -2.04 -6.72 -23.94
C ALA A 53 -1.89 -7.52 -22.64
N SER A 54 -3.01 -8.13 -22.20
CA SER A 54 -3.01 -8.94 -20.99
C SER A 54 -2.42 -10.33 -21.21
N PRO A 55 -1.59 -10.84 -20.26
CA PRO A 55 -1.22 -12.25 -20.24
C PRO A 55 -2.40 -13.17 -19.82
N PHE A 56 -3.50 -12.59 -19.32
CA PHE A 56 -4.70 -13.29 -18.88
C PHE A 56 -5.82 -13.17 -19.92
N ASN A 57 -6.93 -13.90 -19.69
CA ASN A 57 -8.18 -13.76 -20.46
C ASN A 57 -9.04 -12.56 -20.02
N PHE A 58 -8.50 -11.66 -19.21
CA PHE A 58 -9.10 -10.41 -18.74
C PHE A 58 -8.04 -9.31 -18.70
N THR A 59 -8.44 -8.04 -18.77
CA THR A 59 -7.52 -6.89 -18.62
C THR A 59 -7.38 -6.44 -17.16
N SER A 60 -8.44 -6.61 -16.37
CA SER A 60 -8.43 -6.39 -14.92
C SER A 60 -9.41 -7.35 -14.25
N GLN A 61 -9.06 -7.75 -13.04
CA GLN A 61 -9.91 -8.51 -12.15
C GLN A 61 -9.83 -7.91 -10.74
N SER A 62 -10.97 -7.58 -10.15
CA SER A 62 -11.10 -7.02 -8.80
C SER A 62 -11.86 -7.97 -7.87
N GLY A 63 -12.04 -7.56 -6.62
CA GLY A 63 -12.86 -8.28 -5.64
C GLY A 63 -12.22 -9.56 -5.12
N LEU A 64 -10.91 -9.77 -5.30
CA LEU A 64 -10.26 -11.04 -4.95
C LEU A 64 -10.11 -11.20 -3.43
N LEU A 65 -10.12 -10.09 -2.67
CA LEU A 65 -10.03 -10.15 -1.21
C LEU A 65 -11.20 -10.92 -0.60
N ALA A 66 -12.44 -10.54 -0.93
CA ALA A 66 -13.65 -11.13 -0.38
C ALA A 66 -14.19 -12.33 -1.19
N LYS A 67 -13.56 -12.66 -2.33
CA LYS A 67 -14.08 -13.70 -3.23
C LYS A 67 -14.18 -15.05 -2.51
N GLY A 68 -15.37 -15.64 -2.58
CA GLY A 68 -15.64 -16.94 -1.97
C GLY A 68 -15.81 -16.92 -0.45
N ASN A 69 -15.88 -15.75 0.18
CA ASN A 69 -16.09 -15.66 1.62
C ASN A 69 -17.01 -14.48 1.98
N SER A 70 -18.28 -14.81 2.23
CA SER A 70 -19.37 -13.88 2.56
C SER A 70 -19.25 -13.23 3.94
N SER A 71 -18.33 -13.70 4.78
CA SER A 71 -18.07 -13.13 6.11
C SER A 71 -17.09 -11.95 6.06
N PHE A 72 -16.46 -11.68 4.91
CA PHE A 72 -15.65 -10.48 4.76
C PHE A 72 -16.52 -9.23 4.77
N GLY A 73 -16.20 -8.31 5.68
CA GLY A 73 -16.73 -6.96 5.65
C GLY A 73 -16.14 -6.14 4.50
N VAL A 74 -16.46 -4.84 4.50
CA VAL A 74 -16.01 -3.87 3.50
C VAL A 74 -14.50 -3.56 3.55
N ALA A 75 -13.80 -4.04 4.58
CA ALA A 75 -12.37 -3.86 4.78
C ALA A 75 -11.80 -5.00 5.65
N THR A 76 -10.53 -5.33 5.44
CA THR A 76 -9.75 -6.27 6.27
C THR A 76 -8.54 -5.54 6.85
N PRO A 77 -8.41 -5.45 8.18
CA PRO A 77 -7.20 -4.90 8.80
C PRO A 77 -5.99 -5.78 8.48
N VAL A 78 -4.91 -5.17 8.00
CA VAL A 78 -3.62 -5.83 7.76
C VAL A 78 -2.49 -5.03 8.40
N PHE A 79 -1.39 -5.71 8.73
CA PHE A 79 -0.19 -5.07 9.26
C PHE A 79 0.96 -5.11 8.25
N VAL A 80 1.62 -3.97 8.03
CA VAL A 80 2.86 -3.93 7.25
C VAL A 80 4.04 -4.26 8.17
N LYS A 81 4.78 -5.35 7.87
CA LYS A 81 5.86 -5.84 8.75
C LYS A 81 7.10 -6.29 7.95
N ALA A 82 8.13 -5.45 7.93
CA ALA A 82 9.39 -5.72 7.24
C ALA A 82 10.15 -7.00 7.69
N PRO A 83 10.06 -7.47 8.95
CA PRO A 83 10.71 -8.72 9.36
C PRO A 83 10.09 -9.98 8.74
N ASP A 84 8.83 -9.92 8.30
CA ASP A 84 8.13 -11.08 7.76
C ASP A 84 8.42 -11.24 6.26
N PRO A 85 8.72 -12.44 5.74
CA PRO A 85 9.12 -12.60 4.34
C PRO A 85 7.96 -12.55 3.33
N TYR A 86 6.77 -12.99 3.74
CA TYR A 86 5.66 -13.30 2.83
C TYR A 86 4.51 -12.29 2.91
N ILE A 87 3.54 -12.47 2.00
CA ILE A 87 2.22 -11.85 2.04
C ILE A 87 1.26 -12.87 2.66
N TYR A 88 0.75 -12.57 3.85
CA TYR A 88 -0.13 -13.44 4.63
C TYR A 88 -1.58 -12.98 4.48
N LEU A 89 -2.40 -13.82 3.86
CA LEU A 89 -3.78 -13.48 3.48
C LEU A 89 -4.74 -14.63 3.82
N PRO A 90 -6.06 -14.36 3.89
CA PRO A 90 -7.06 -15.41 4.04
C PRO A 90 -6.92 -16.50 2.97
N GLN A 91 -7.19 -17.76 3.33
CA GLN A 91 -7.12 -18.89 2.39
C GLN A 91 -7.96 -18.62 1.13
N SER A 92 -9.21 -18.17 1.29
CA SER A 92 -10.12 -17.88 0.17
C SER A 92 -9.55 -16.81 -0.77
N THR A 93 -8.88 -15.80 -0.22
CA THR A 93 -8.19 -14.76 -1.00
C THR A 93 -7.01 -15.36 -1.78
N CYS A 94 -6.20 -16.21 -1.14
CA CYS A 94 -5.09 -16.86 -1.82
C CYS A 94 -5.57 -17.75 -2.96
N ASP A 95 -6.65 -18.51 -2.77
CA ASP A 95 -7.25 -19.35 -3.80
C ASP A 95 -7.82 -18.50 -4.95
N ALA A 96 -8.47 -17.38 -4.61
CA ALA A 96 -9.01 -16.43 -5.59
C ALA A 96 -7.94 -15.75 -6.46
N ILE A 97 -6.74 -15.53 -5.92
CA ILE A 97 -5.59 -15.02 -6.67
C ILE A 97 -4.97 -16.14 -7.52
N THR A 98 -4.68 -17.29 -6.90
CA THR A 98 -3.86 -18.35 -7.52
C THR A 98 -4.58 -19.14 -8.60
N GLN A 99 -5.92 -19.14 -8.64
CA GLN A 99 -6.69 -19.72 -9.75
C GLN A 99 -6.35 -19.12 -11.13
N TYR A 100 -5.73 -17.94 -11.19
CA TYR A 100 -5.32 -17.29 -12.45
C TYR A 100 -3.83 -17.46 -12.77
N LEU A 101 -3.09 -18.14 -11.91
CA LEU A 101 -1.63 -18.25 -12.00
C LEU A 101 -1.23 -19.71 -12.17
N PRO A 102 -0.21 -20.03 -12.99
CA PRO A 102 0.35 -21.37 -13.08
C PRO A 102 1.20 -21.67 -11.84
N VAL A 103 0.53 -21.86 -10.69
CA VAL A 103 1.16 -22.20 -9.41
C VAL A 103 0.49 -23.40 -8.77
N THR A 104 1.26 -24.17 -8.01
CA THR A 104 0.77 -25.32 -7.25
C THR A 104 1.08 -25.13 -5.77
N PHE A 105 0.07 -25.27 -4.92
CA PHE A 105 0.27 -25.20 -3.47
C PHE A 105 1.07 -26.40 -2.95
N GLN A 106 2.06 -26.13 -2.11
CA GLN A 106 2.93 -27.13 -1.51
C GLN A 106 2.73 -27.15 0.00
N GLN A 107 1.96 -28.13 0.48
CA GLN A 107 1.59 -28.27 1.90
C GLN A 107 2.81 -28.26 2.84
N LYS A 108 3.90 -28.92 2.44
CA LYS A 108 5.13 -29.01 3.25
C LYS A 108 5.73 -27.63 3.56
N TYR A 109 5.66 -26.70 2.62
CA TYR A 109 6.25 -25.36 2.76
C TYR A 109 5.22 -24.29 3.11
N VAL A 110 3.92 -24.60 2.95
CA VAL A 110 2.80 -23.67 3.07
C VAL A 110 2.99 -22.48 2.11
N LEU A 111 3.39 -22.79 0.88
CA LEU A 111 3.73 -21.83 -0.18
C LEU A 111 3.25 -22.34 -1.54
N TYR A 112 3.12 -21.43 -2.51
CA TYR A 112 2.75 -21.75 -3.88
C TYR A 112 3.99 -21.75 -4.78
N PHE A 113 4.26 -22.85 -5.46
CA PHE A 113 5.41 -22.97 -6.38
C PHE A 113 4.96 -22.67 -7.79
N TRP A 114 5.75 -21.87 -8.52
CA TRP A 114 5.51 -21.62 -9.94
C TRP A 114 5.75 -22.88 -10.75
N ASN A 115 4.83 -23.21 -11.65
CA ASN A 115 5.08 -24.17 -12.71
C ASN A 115 5.88 -23.47 -13.82
N THR A 116 7.21 -23.58 -13.77
CA THR A 116 8.12 -22.88 -14.70
C THR A 116 8.09 -23.44 -16.13
N GLU A 117 7.47 -24.61 -16.32
CA GLU A 117 7.26 -25.25 -17.62
C GLU A 117 5.98 -24.77 -18.31
N ASP A 118 5.07 -24.11 -17.58
CA ASP A 118 3.84 -23.55 -18.15
C ASP A 118 4.16 -22.39 -19.11
N ALA A 119 3.55 -22.40 -20.30
CA ALA A 119 3.76 -21.37 -21.32
C ALA A 119 3.37 -19.96 -20.82
N ASN A 120 2.40 -19.87 -19.90
CA ASN A 120 1.96 -18.60 -19.33
C ASN A 120 2.89 -18.09 -18.22
N TYR A 121 3.71 -18.94 -17.59
CA TYR A 121 4.57 -18.52 -16.48
C TYR A 121 5.47 -17.35 -16.88
N LYS A 122 6.29 -17.53 -17.93
CA LYS A 122 7.19 -16.48 -18.43
C LYS A 122 6.40 -15.26 -18.92
N ARG A 123 5.26 -15.49 -19.58
CA ARG A 123 4.41 -14.43 -20.11
C ARG A 123 3.86 -13.54 -18.99
N ILE A 124 3.44 -14.11 -17.85
CA ILE A 124 2.96 -13.37 -16.68
C ILE A 124 4.13 -12.62 -16.02
N VAL A 125 5.17 -13.33 -15.57
CA VAL A 125 6.22 -12.73 -14.73
C VAL A 125 7.10 -11.71 -15.44
N SER A 126 7.13 -11.71 -16.78
CA SER A 126 7.86 -10.70 -17.57
C SER A 126 6.98 -9.56 -18.09
N SER A 127 5.66 -9.73 -18.11
CA SER A 127 4.73 -8.70 -18.62
C SER A 127 4.49 -7.56 -17.63
N PRO A 128 3.84 -6.47 -18.07
CA PRO A 128 3.35 -5.42 -17.19
C PRO A 128 2.20 -5.78 -16.25
N SER A 129 2.03 -7.06 -15.93
CA SER A 129 0.98 -7.51 -15.01
C SER A 129 1.41 -7.43 -13.56
N PHE A 130 0.44 -7.15 -12.68
CA PHE A 130 0.67 -6.94 -11.26
C PHE A 130 -0.50 -7.43 -10.40
N LEU A 131 -0.20 -7.68 -9.13
CA LEU A 131 -1.17 -7.82 -8.06
C LEU A 131 -1.39 -6.45 -7.41
N SER A 132 -2.62 -5.94 -7.46
CA SER A 132 -3.02 -4.66 -6.86
C SER A 132 -3.52 -4.86 -5.44
N PHE A 133 -3.04 -4.05 -4.50
CA PHE A 133 -3.56 -3.97 -3.14
C PHE A 133 -4.19 -2.60 -2.93
N THR A 134 -5.50 -2.56 -2.76
CA THR A 134 -6.25 -1.32 -2.57
C THR A 134 -6.45 -1.05 -1.10
N PHE A 135 -5.98 0.09 -0.61
CA PHE A 135 -6.05 0.49 0.78
C PHE A 135 -6.90 1.74 0.99
N ARG A 136 -7.35 1.92 2.22
CA ARG A 136 -7.90 3.19 2.68
C ARG A 136 -6.84 4.29 2.66
N LEU A 137 -7.11 5.41 1.95
CA LEU A 137 -6.17 6.53 1.89
C LEU A 137 -6.34 7.44 3.12
N SER A 138 -5.32 7.50 3.98
CA SER A 138 -5.26 8.39 5.15
C SER A 138 -6.52 8.36 6.03
N GLY A 139 -7.04 7.16 6.32
CA GLY A 139 -8.25 6.98 7.12
C GLY A 139 -9.57 7.39 6.45
N SER A 140 -9.56 7.84 5.19
CA SER A 140 -10.76 8.33 4.48
C SER A 140 -11.76 7.21 4.14
N LEU A 141 -13.06 7.47 4.33
CA LEU A 141 -14.11 6.52 3.92
C LEU A 141 -14.39 6.54 2.40
N SER A 142 -13.99 7.61 1.70
CA SER A 142 -14.30 7.83 0.28
C SER A 142 -13.09 7.78 -0.64
N GLN A 143 -11.88 7.79 -0.09
CA GLN A 143 -10.64 7.79 -0.85
C GLN A 143 -9.85 6.52 -0.58
N ASN A 144 -9.25 6.00 -1.65
CA ASN A 144 -8.40 4.84 -1.63
C ASN A 144 -7.08 5.13 -2.33
N MET A 145 -6.13 4.21 -2.16
CA MET A 145 -4.91 4.16 -2.94
C MET A 145 -4.59 2.72 -3.28
N ALA A 146 -3.83 2.49 -4.34
CA ALA A 146 -3.37 1.17 -4.70
C ALA A 146 -1.85 1.08 -4.61
N ILE A 147 -1.36 -0.09 -4.19
CA ILE A 147 0.03 -0.51 -4.37
C ILE A 147 0.00 -1.67 -5.36
N ASN A 148 0.61 -1.46 -6.52
CA ASN A 148 0.75 -2.44 -7.57
C ASN A 148 2.08 -3.18 -7.37
N VAL A 149 2.01 -4.49 -7.17
CA VAL A 149 3.16 -5.39 -7.02
C VAL A 149 3.30 -6.23 -8.29
N PRO A 150 4.23 -5.87 -9.19
CA PRO A 150 4.52 -6.62 -10.41
C PRO A 150 4.78 -8.09 -10.17
N PHE A 151 4.31 -8.98 -11.05
CA PHE A 151 4.60 -10.40 -10.91
C PHE A 151 6.11 -10.72 -11.02
N ALA A 152 6.88 -9.86 -11.68
CA ALA A 152 8.34 -9.91 -11.66
C ALA A 152 8.93 -9.89 -10.23
N LEU A 153 8.35 -9.09 -9.32
CA LEU A 153 8.76 -9.02 -7.91
C LEU A 153 8.21 -10.18 -7.07
N LEU A 154 7.20 -10.88 -7.57
CA LEU A 154 6.56 -12.02 -6.91
C LEU A 154 7.07 -13.37 -7.45
N ASN A 155 8.12 -13.36 -8.28
CA ASN A 155 8.79 -14.53 -8.82
C ASN A 155 10.09 -14.83 -8.05
N LEU A 156 9.97 -15.07 -6.74
CA LEU A 156 11.11 -15.26 -5.85
C LEU A 156 11.66 -16.69 -5.93
N THR A 157 12.89 -16.88 -5.48
CA THR A 157 13.55 -18.21 -5.42
C THR A 157 13.69 -18.66 -3.96
N LEU A 158 13.12 -19.82 -3.61
CA LEU A 158 13.47 -20.52 -2.38
C LEU A 158 14.80 -21.23 -2.57
N THR A 159 15.68 -21.13 -1.59
CA THR A 159 17.02 -21.74 -1.61
C THR A 159 17.28 -22.54 -0.33
N ALA A 160 18.45 -23.18 -0.26
CA ALA A 160 18.92 -23.81 0.96
C ALA A 160 18.97 -22.82 2.14
N PRO A 161 18.75 -23.27 3.40
CA PRO A 161 18.49 -24.65 3.81
C PRO A 161 17.02 -25.07 3.73
N ILE A 162 16.11 -24.19 3.26
CA ILE A 162 14.67 -24.47 3.21
C ILE A 162 14.35 -25.57 2.20
N ILE A 163 15.04 -25.55 1.06
CA ILE A 163 14.92 -26.53 -0.02
C ILE A 163 16.29 -26.84 -0.63
N SER A 164 16.51 -28.07 -1.10
CA SER A 164 17.78 -28.51 -1.70
C SER A 164 17.98 -28.01 -3.12
N THR A 165 16.89 -27.86 -3.88
CA THR A 165 16.90 -27.38 -5.26
C THR A 165 16.27 -25.99 -5.32
N PRO A 166 16.99 -24.96 -5.79
CA PRO A 166 16.43 -23.63 -5.96
C PRO A 166 15.10 -23.68 -6.73
N THR A 167 14.03 -23.15 -6.13
CA THR A 167 12.67 -23.30 -6.67
C THR A 167 11.96 -21.97 -6.73
N GLN A 168 11.37 -21.64 -7.87
CA GLN A 168 10.56 -20.44 -8.03
C GLN A 168 9.23 -20.56 -7.29
N TYR A 169 8.91 -19.57 -6.48
CA TYR A 169 7.68 -19.54 -5.70
C TYR A 169 7.03 -18.17 -5.69
N LEU A 170 5.72 -18.16 -5.50
CA LEU A 170 4.93 -16.99 -5.21
C LEU A 170 4.96 -16.77 -3.69
N PRO A 171 5.42 -15.61 -3.18
CA PRO A 171 5.57 -15.35 -1.74
C PRO A 171 4.24 -15.00 -1.05
N LEU A 172 3.21 -15.76 -1.39
CA LEU A 172 1.87 -15.72 -0.83
C LEU A 172 1.70 -16.90 0.12
N ARG A 173 1.17 -16.65 1.32
CA ARG A 173 0.98 -17.66 2.34
C ARG A 173 -0.45 -17.58 2.90
N PRO A 174 -1.23 -18.66 2.84
CA PRO A 174 -2.56 -18.66 3.42
C PRO A 174 -2.50 -18.65 4.95
N GLY A 175 -3.44 -17.93 5.56
CA GLY A 175 -3.59 -17.78 7.00
C GLY A 175 -2.94 -16.51 7.55
N GLN A 176 -3.02 -16.37 8.86
CA GLN A 176 -2.41 -15.26 9.58
C GLN A 176 -0.89 -15.47 9.68
N GLY A 177 -0.14 -14.37 9.70
CA GLY A 177 1.30 -14.39 9.95
C GLY A 177 1.65 -14.64 11.42
N PRO A 178 2.94 -14.61 11.78
CA PRO A 178 3.43 -15.00 13.12
C PRO A 178 2.76 -14.25 14.29
N ASN A 179 2.31 -13.02 14.04
CA ASN A 179 1.65 -12.16 15.02
C ASN A 179 0.12 -12.33 15.13
N GLY A 180 -0.47 -13.40 14.56
CA GLY A 180 -1.91 -13.65 14.66
C GLY A 180 -2.79 -12.66 13.86
N ALA A 181 -2.22 -12.02 12.84
CA ALA A 181 -2.91 -11.08 11.95
C ALA A 181 -2.53 -11.32 10.49
N TYR A 182 -3.33 -10.81 9.55
CA TYR A 182 -2.92 -10.74 8.14
C TYR A 182 -1.82 -9.68 7.99
N GLN A 183 -0.77 -10.01 7.23
CA GLN A 183 0.49 -9.29 7.26
C GLN A 183 1.07 -9.13 5.85
N LEU A 184 1.53 -7.92 5.54
CA LEU A 184 2.22 -7.59 4.30
C LEU A 184 3.72 -7.44 4.60
N GLY A 185 4.48 -8.48 4.24
CA GLY A 185 5.90 -8.57 4.53
C GLY A 185 6.82 -8.01 3.45
N ARG A 186 8.08 -8.46 3.46
CA ARG A 186 9.14 -8.06 2.52
C ARG A 186 8.74 -8.19 1.07
N ALA A 187 8.05 -9.28 0.71
CA ALA A 187 7.61 -9.48 -0.67
C ALA A 187 6.75 -8.33 -1.20
N PHE A 188 5.83 -7.80 -0.38
CA PHE A 188 5.05 -6.60 -0.69
C PHE A 188 5.90 -5.33 -0.66
N LEU A 189 6.79 -5.23 0.33
CA LEU A 189 7.66 -4.05 0.53
C LEU A 189 8.69 -3.83 -0.59
N GLN A 190 8.91 -4.80 -1.48
CA GLN A 190 9.68 -4.58 -2.72
C GLN A 190 9.01 -3.56 -3.66
N ALA A 191 7.70 -3.34 -3.50
CA ALA A 191 6.91 -2.41 -4.30
C ALA A 191 6.27 -1.29 -3.46
N ALA A 192 6.58 -1.21 -2.17
CA ALA A 192 5.99 -0.22 -1.28
C ALA A 192 7.07 0.57 -0.53
N PHE A 193 6.88 1.88 -0.47
CA PHE A 193 7.60 2.76 0.42
C PHE A 193 6.90 2.81 1.76
N VAL A 194 7.69 2.73 2.84
CA VAL A 194 7.23 2.92 4.21
C VAL A 194 8.06 4.00 4.88
N GLY A 195 7.40 5.03 5.41
CA GLY A 195 8.01 6.04 6.27
C GLY A 195 7.35 6.04 7.64
N VAL A 196 8.06 6.46 8.69
CA VAL A 196 7.44 6.66 10.00
C VAL A 196 7.97 7.95 10.60
N ASN A 197 7.05 8.80 11.05
CA ASN A 197 7.34 9.88 11.96
C ASN A 197 6.85 9.47 13.36
N TRP A 198 7.80 9.04 14.21
CA TRP A 198 7.52 8.57 15.57
C TRP A 198 7.10 9.67 16.53
N GLN A 199 7.28 10.94 16.16
CA GLN A 199 6.97 12.04 17.07
C GLN A 199 5.46 12.29 17.12
N THR A 200 4.99 12.59 18.33
CA THR A 200 3.63 13.05 18.58
C THR A 200 3.45 14.44 17.99
N ALA A 201 3.20 14.52 16.69
CA ALA A 201 3.02 15.77 15.96
C ALA A 201 1.87 16.64 16.52
N GLY A 202 0.97 16.07 17.34
CA GLY A 202 -0.27 16.69 17.83
C GLY A 202 -0.38 16.95 19.33
N GLY A 203 0.67 16.79 20.15
CA GLY A 203 0.60 17.01 21.60
C GLY A 203 -0.09 15.89 22.40
N ASP A 204 -1.02 15.15 21.81
CA ASP A 204 -1.64 13.94 22.37
C ASP A 204 -1.63 12.83 21.30
N GLY A 205 -0.94 11.70 21.53
CA GLY A 205 -1.09 10.50 20.71
C GLY A 205 0.17 9.87 20.11
N ASN A 206 -0.07 8.78 19.35
CA ASN A 206 0.92 8.05 18.55
C ASN A 206 1.24 8.86 17.28
N GLY A 207 2.50 8.89 16.82
CA GLY A 207 2.86 9.56 15.57
C GLY A 207 2.24 8.92 14.31
N VAL A 208 2.74 9.26 13.12
CA VAL A 208 2.17 8.79 11.85
C VAL A 208 3.14 7.91 11.07
N TRP A 209 2.61 7.00 10.27
CA TRP A 209 3.36 6.26 9.27
C TRP A 209 2.80 6.48 7.87
N PHE A 210 3.69 6.38 6.90
CA PHE A 210 3.43 6.69 5.50
C PHE A 210 3.52 5.43 4.65
N LEU A 211 2.56 5.26 3.74
CA LEU A 211 2.58 4.22 2.71
C LEU A 211 2.46 4.87 1.33
N ALA A 212 3.32 4.47 0.41
CA ALA A 212 3.29 4.93 -0.98
C ALA A 212 3.76 3.83 -1.94
N GLN A 213 3.40 3.95 -3.22
CA GLN A 213 3.94 3.07 -4.26
C GLN A 213 5.45 3.30 -4.36
N ALA A 214 6.24 2.22 -4.35
CA ALA A 214 7.67 2.30 -4.64
C ALA A 214 7.93 2.19 -6.15
N PRO A 215 9.00 2.82 -6.65
CA PRO A 215 9.39 2.79 -8.06
C PRO A 215 10.02 1.46 -8.48
N GLY A 216 10.06 1.24 -9.80
CA GLY A 216 10.81 0.19 -10.46
C GLY A 216 12.30 0.50 -10.65
N PRO A 217 13.02 -0.31 -11.45
CA PRO A 217 14.47 -0.19 -11.62
C PRO A 217 14.94 1.10 -12.30
N ASN A 218 14.10 1.71 -13.14
CA ASN A 218 14.44 2.93 -13.87
C ASN A 218 14.15 4.19 -13.02
N MET A 219 14.84 4.31 -11.90
CA MET A 219 14.80 5.50 -11.04
C MET A 219 15.83 6.55 -11.47
N PRO A 220 15.57 7.85 -11.22
CA PRO A 220 16.59 8.88 -11.30
C PRO A 220 17.82 8.53 -10.45
N SER A 221 19.02 8.81 -10.95
CA SER A 221 20.27 8.60 -10.21
C SER A 221 20.50 9.64 -9.10
N GLN A 222 19.79 10.78 -9.17
CA GLN A 222 19.80 11.83 -8.17
C GLN A 222 18.61 11.65 -7.24
N ASN A 223 18.90 11.42 -5.96
CA ASN A 223 17.91 11.21 -4.91
C ASN A 223 17.74 12.52 -4.14
N GLU A 224 16.57 13.15 -4.25
CA GLU A 224 16.23 14.31 -3.44
C GLU A 224 15.76 13.84 -2.05
N VAL A 225 16.69 13.87 -1.10
CA VAL A 225 16.38 13.59 0.31
C VAL A 225 15.65 14.79 0.90
N THR A 226 14.41 14.58 1.30
CA THR A 226 13.55 15.56 1.95
C THR A 226 13.47 15.28 3.44
N THR A 227 13.63 16.32 4.27
CA THR A 227 13.47 16.22 5.72
C THR A 227 12.02 15.96 6.10
N ILE A 228 11.80 15.08 7.07
CA ILE A 228 10.51 14.94 7.77
C ILE A 228 10.67 15.64 9.11
N ALA A 229 10.08 16.82 9.25
CA ALA A 229 10.12 17.57 10.50
C ALA A 229 9.23 16.90 11.57
N ALA A 230 9.57 17.16 12.83
CA ALA A 230 8.88 16.70 14.03
C ALA A 230 7.35 16.67 13.92
N LYS A 231 6.76 17.77 13.45
CA LYS A 231 5.31 17.98 13.39
C LYS A 231 4.67 17.56 12.06
N ASN A 232 5.43 17.01 11.12
CA ASN A 232 4.85 16.60 9.84
C ASN A 232 3.95 15.37 10.02
N THR A 233 2.69 15.53 9.65
CA THR A 233 1.68 14.46 9.58
C THR A 233 1.47 13.95 8.17
N THR A 234 2.15 14.54 7.18
CA THR A 234 2.10 14.18 5.75
C THR A 234 3.48 14.35 5.13
N ILE A 235 3.70 13.68 4.00
CA ILE A 235 4.86 13.88 3.12
C ILE A 235 4.38 14.02 1.67
N VAL A 236 5.17 14.69 0.85
CA VAL A 236 4.88 14.86 -0.57
C VAL A 236 5.60 13.77 -1.36
N GLY A 237 4.85 12.96 -2.10
CA GLY A 237 5.43 11.94 -2.97
C GLY A 237 6.07 12.54 -4.24
N SER A 238 6.83 11.74 -4.97
CA SER A 238 7.27 12.07 -6.32
C SER A 238 6.08 12.19 -7.27
N ALA A 239 6.18 13.11 -8.23
CA ALA A 239 5.24 13.28 -9.33
C ALA A 239 5.52 12.34 -10.52
N ASN A 240 6.61 11.57 -10.48
CA ASN A 240 6.94 10.61 -11.53
C ASN A 240 5.86 9.52 -11.63
N SER A 241 5.64 8.99 -12.84
CA SER A 241 4.76 7.84 -13.04
C SER A 241 5.45 6.56 -12.60
N TRP A 242 4.74 5.72 -11.84
CA TRP A 242 5.22 4.38 -11.51
C TRP A 242 5.48 3.54 -12.75
N GLN A 243 4.61 3.59 -13.76
CA GLN A 243 4.81 2.88 -15.02
C GLN A 243 6.12 3.29 -15.71
N ASP A 244 6.45 4.58 -15.72
CA ASP A 244 7.69 5.08 -16.32
C ASP A 244 8.96 4.51 -15.65
N THR A 245 8.90 4.23 -14.34
CA THR A 245 10.02 3.62 -13.60
C THR A 245 10.21 2.12 -13.91
N TRP A 246 9.28 1.50 -14.64
CA TRP A 246 9.35 0.11 -15.10
C TRP A 246 9.61 -0.05 -16.59
N LYS A 247 9.65 1.05 -17.35
CA LYS A 247 9.97 1.03 -18.78
C LYS A 247 11.35 0.41 -19.03
N GLY A 248 11.41 -0.43 -20.06
CA GLY A 248 12.63 -1.16 -20.43
C GLY A 248 12.94 -2.39 -19.59
N VAL A 249 12.13 -2.68 -18.55
CA VAL A 249 12.30 -3.86 -17.68
C VAL A 249 11.29 -4.95 -18.02
N TRP A 250 10.03 -4.58 -18.28
CA TRP A 250 8.99 -5.53 -18.65
C TRP A 250 8.86 -5.70 -20.16
N THR A 251 8.36 -6.86 -20.56
CA THR A 251 8.00 -7.20 -21.94
C THR A 251 6.55 -6.85 -22.18
N VAL A 252 6.31 -5.69 -22.80
CA VAL A 252 4.97 -5.29 -23.23
C VAL A 252 4.46 -6.28 -24.28
N LEU A 253 3.25 -6.81 -24.09
CA LEU A 253 2.65 -7.78 -24.99
C LEU A 253 1.83 -7.07 -26.08
N ASP A 254 1.91 -7.55 -27.31
CA ASP A 254 1.12 -7.04 -28.42
C ASP A 254 -0.34 -7.50 -28.34
N SER A 255 -1.26 -6.61 -28.71
CA SER A 255 -2.68 -6.91 -28.87
C SER A 255 -2.93 -7.55 -30.23
N THR A 256 -2.34 -8.71 -30.52
CA THR A 256 -2.59 -9.34 -31.81
C THR A 256 -4.04 -9.81 -31.85
N SER A 257 -4.83 -9.16 -32.68
CA SER A 257 -6.17 -9.59 -33.06
C SER A 257 -6.08 -11.03 -33.55
N THR A 258 -6.90 -11.92 -33.01
CA THR A 258 -7.13 -13.25 -33.55
C THR A 258 -7.55 -13.13 -35.02
N SER A 259 -6.60 -13.22 -35.96
CA SER A 259 -6.89 -13.46 -37.36
C SER A 259 -6.99 -14.98 -37.55
N THR A 260 -8.22 -15.46 -37.52
CA THR A 260 -8.63 -16.79 -37.92
C THR A 260 -8.08 -17.15 -39.30
N GLY A 261 -7.38 -18.29 -39.38
CA GLY A 261 -7.44 -19.26 -40.48
C GLY A 261 -7.05 -18.82 -41.90
N GLY A 262 -5.91 -19.35 -42.37
CA GLY A 262 -5.60 -19.45 -43.80
C GLY A 262 -4.42 -20.38 -44.03
N ALA A 263 -4.71 -21.66 -44.29
CA ALA A 263 -3.70 -22.66 -44.58
C ALA A 263 -3.20 -22.59 -46.04
N ASN A 264 -1.88 -22.83 -46.18
CA ASN A 264 -1.17 -23.50 -47.26
C ASN A 264 -0.99 -22.83 -48.64
N SER A 265 0.27 -22.60 -49.03
CA SER A 265 0.90 -23.27 -50.19
C SER A 265 2.39 -22.90 -50.36
N THR A 266 3.16 -23.91 -50.74
CA THR A 266 4.58 -23.97 -51.10
C THR A 266 4.90 -23.39 -52.49
N GLY A 267 6.08 -22.80 -52.65
CA GLY A 267 6.93 -22.98 -53.84
C GLY A 267 7.48 -21.72 -54.53
N GLY A 268 8.78 -21.72 -54.83
CA GLY A 268 9.33 -21.09 -56.04
C GLY A 268 10.21 -19.85 -55.86
N ALA A 269 11.37 -19.86 -56.51
CA ALA A 269 12.51 -18.96 -56.32
C ALA A 269 12.55 -17.71 -57.24
N ALA A 270 13.42 -16.79 -56.82
CA ALA A 270 14.29 -15.90 -57.61
C ALA A 270 13.78 -14.55 -58.20
N SER A 271 14.39 -13.49 -57.65
CA SER A 271 15.19 -12.45 -58.36
C SER A 271 14.63 -11.02 -58.56
N THR A 272 15.55 -10.07 -58.31
CA THR A 272 15.66 -8.67 -58.75
C THR A 272 14.95 -7.53 -57.98
N THR A 273 15.77 -6.76 -57.25
CA THR A 273 15.66 -5.32 -56.90
C THR A 273 16.01 -4.47 -58.16
N PRO A 274 15.78 -3.13 -58.27
CA PRO A 274 15.63 -2.15 -57.17
C PRO A 274 14.68 -0.94 -57.34
N SER A 275 14.57 -0.17 -56.24
CA SER A 275 14.22 1.28 -56.14
C SER A 275 12.74 1.65 -56.37
N SER A 276 12.07 2.60 -55.68
CA SER A 276 12.45 3.70 -54.80
C SER A 276 11.21 4.22 -54.02
N THR A 277 11.45 4.83 -52.85
CA THR A 277 10.70 5.95 -52.20
C THR A 277 9.18 5.94 -52.04
N GLY A 278 8.71 6.06 -50.79
CA GLY A 278 7.42 6.67 -50.44
C GLY A 278 6.82 6.21 -49.12
N SER A 279 7.08 6.94 -48.03
CA SER A 279 6.52 6.77 -46.68
C SER A 279 4.99 6.74 -46.63
N PRO A 280 4.38 6.02 -45.67
CA PRO A 280 3.13 6.44 -45.03
C PRO A 280 3.45 7.04 -43.66
N ALA A 281 2.93 8.25 -43.45
CA ALA A 281 3.03 8.98 -42.19
C ALA A 281 2.28 8.25 -41.06
N ASN A 282 2.93 8.18 -39.90
CA ASN A 282 2.33 7.79 -38.63
C ASN A 282 1.30 8.86 -38.19
N GLY A 283 0.02 8.51 -38.24
CA GLY A 283 -1.05 9.24 -37.55
C GLY A 283 -1.25 8.65 -36.15
N LEU A 284 -1.11 9.48 -35.12
CA LEU A 284 -1.43 9.14 -33.73
C LEU A 284 -2.95 9.06 -33.51
N PRO A 285 -3.44 8.16 -32.64
CA PRO A 285 -4.85 7.92 -32.42
C PRO A 285 -5.58 9.06 -31.67
N THR A 286 -6.77 9.35 -32.19
CA THR A 286 -7.78 10.37 -31.85
C THR A 286 -8.47 10.15 -30.49
N GLY A 287 -7.70 10.17 -29.39
CA GLY A 287 -8.22 9.80 -28.06
C GLY A 287 -8.00 10.78 -26.90
N ALA A 288 -7.59 12.04 -27.13
CA ALA A 288 -7.15 12.91 -26.01
C ALA A 288 -7.62 14.36 -25.99
N ILE A 289 -8.39 14.89 -26.96
CA ILE A 289 -8.75 16.33 -26.96
C ILE A 289 -10.15 16.57 -27.54
N ALA A 290 -11.19 16.32 -26.74
CA ALA A 290 -12.52 16.96 -26.88
C ALA A 290 -13.40 16.61 -25.66
N GLY A 291 -13.11 17.21 -24.51
CA GLY A 291 -13.86 16.86 -23.29
C GLY A 291 -13.83 17.83 -22.10
N ILE A 292 -13.04 18.92 -22.12
CA ILE A 292 -13.17 19.99 -21.10
C ILE A 292 -12.93 21.36 -21.74
N ALA A 293 -13.91 21.82 -22.51
CA ALA A 293 -14.07 23.24 -22.86
C ALA A 293 -15.44 23.80 -22.41
N VAL A 294 -16.13 23.11 -21.49
CA VAL A 294 -17.43 23.56 -20.92
C VAL A 294 -17.40 23.58 -19.36
N GLY A 295 -16.21 23.69 -18.76
CA GLY A 295 -16.05 23.72 -17.29
C GLY A 295 -16.11 25.12 -16.65
N ALA A 296 -15.88 26.19 -17.41
CA ALA A 296 -15.68 27.53 -16.84
C ALA A 296 -17.00 28.26 -16.49
N GLY A 297 -18.12 27.92 -17.14
CA GLY A 297 -19.42 28.57 -16.87
C GLY A 297 -20.09 28.10 -15.57
N ALA A 298 -19.94 26.81 -15.23
CA ALA A 298 -20.60 26.22 -14.06
C ALA A 298 -19.97 26.69 -12.73
N LEU A 299 -18.65 26.88 -12.68
CA LEU A 299 -17.96 27.32 -11.47
C LEU A 299 -18.28 28.78 -11.10
N LEU A 300 -18.47 29.66 -12.08
CA LEU A 300 -18.88 31.05 -11.82
C LEU A 300 -20.32 31.14 -11.30
N LEU A 301 -21.24 30.33 -11.84
CA LEU A 301 -22.63 30.27 -11.35
C LEU A 301 -22.72 29.75 -9.91
N ILE A 302 -21.94 28.72 -9.56
CA ILE A 302 -21.89 28.15 -8.21
C ILE A 302 -21.30 29.17 -7.21
N ALA A 303 -20.25 29.90 -7.59
CA ALA A 303 -19.65 30.93 -6.75
C ALA A 303 -20.61 32.10 -6.43
N VAL A 304 -21.40 32.54 -7.43
CA VAL A 304 -22.40 33.60 -7.24
C VAL A 304 -23.54 33.15 -6.32
N LEU A 305 -24.03 31.91 -6.48
CA LEU A 305 -25.08 31.36 -5.61
C LEU A 305 -24.59 31.19 -4.17
N ALA A 306 -23.34 30.76 -3.96
CA ALA A 306 -22.73 30.68 -2.64
C ALA A 306 -22.60 32.07 -1.99
N ALA A 307 -22.16 33.08 -2.73
CA ALA A 307 -22.04 34.44 -2.23
C ALA A 307 -23.40 35.02 -1.77
N VAL A 308 -24.47 34.82 -2.56
CA VAL A 308 -25.83 35.25 -2.19
C VAL A 308 -26.34 34.53 -0.94
N PHE A 309 -26.06 33.22 -0.82
CA PHE A 309 -26.46 32.44 0.35
C PHE A 309 -25.78 32.92 1.64
N PHE A 310 -24.46 33.17 1.59
CA PHE A 310 -23.71 33.68 2.74
C PHE A 310 -24.11 35.12 3.11
N TYR A 311 -24.41 35.96 2.12
CA TYR A 311 -24.86 37.33 2.38
C TYR A 311 -26.21 37.33 3.11
N ARG A 312 -27.19 36.53 2.66
CA ARG A 312 -28.51 36.40 3.31
C ARG A 312 -28.41 35.83 4.73
N ARG A 313 -27.46 34.92 4.98
CA ARG A 313 -27.24 34.35 6.32
C ARG A 313 -26.65 35.36 7.31
N SER A 314 -25.83 36.31 6.86
CA SER A 314 -25.24 37.32 7.75
C SER A 314 -26.23 38.40 8.21
N LEU A 315 -27.25 38.69 7.40
CA LEU A 315 -28.32 39.64 7.76
C LEU A 315 -29.30 39.07 8.81
N ALA A 316 -29.46 37.76 8.87
CA ALA A 316 -30.28 37.11 9.91
C ALA A 316 -29.61 37.11 11.29
N ALA A 317 -28.28 37.19 11.36
CA ALA A 317 -27.52 37.16 12.61
C ALA A 317 -27.42 38.52 13.34
N LYS A 318 -27.92 39.62 12.74
CA LYS A 318 -27.84 40.97 13.33
C LYS A 318 -29.14 41.46 14.02
N LYS A 319 -30.14 40.60 14.24
CA LYS A 319 -31.40 40.98 14.92
C LYS A 319 -31.55 40.53 16.38
N GLN A 320 -30.49 40.05 17.03
CA GLN A 320 -30.54 39.70 18.47
C GLN A 320 -29.42 40.42 19.24
N SER A 321 -29.61 41.70 19.50
CA SER A 321 -28.92 42.45 20.56
C SER A 321 -29.71 43.73 20.84
N ALA A 322 -30.68 43.65 21.74
CA ALA A 322 -31.28 44.79 22.43
C ALA A 322 -31.73 44.31 23.84
N GLU A 323 -31.04 44.80 24.86
CA GLU A 323 -31.34 44.80 26.31
C GLU A 323 -32.64 45.61 26.61
N PRO A 324 -33.22 45.73 27.86
CA PRO A 324 -32.51 45.85 29.17
C PRO A 324 -33.21 45.35 30.48
N SER A 325 -32.42 45.34 31.57
CA SER A 325 -32.70 45.80 32.97
C SER A 325 -33.69 45.10 33.93
N GLY A 326 -33.25 44.88 35.19
CA GLY A 326 -34.12 44.81 36.38
C GLY A 326 -33.46 44.25 37.66
N THR A 327 -33.43 45.06 38.72
CA THR A 327 -32.75 44.96 40.04
C THR A 327 -33.41 44.06 41.12
N ASP A 328 -32.58 43.61 42.09
CA ASP A 328 -32.75 42.93 43.42
C ASP A 328 -33.91 43.46 44.34
N PRO A 329 -34.32 42.84 45.51
CA PRO A 329 -33.51 42.05 46.48
C PRO A 329 -34.16 40.92 47.36
N VAL A 330 -33.28 40.14 48.02
CA VAL A 330 -33.27 39.57 49.41
C VAL A 330 -34.52 38.90 50.02
N ASP A 331 -34.36 37.64 50.49
CA ASP A 331 -34.81 37.25 51.84
C ASP A 331 -33.93 36.15 52.47
N ASP A 332 -33.63 36.34 53.77
CA ASP A 332 -32.81 35.53 54.66
C ASP A 332 -33.67 34.52 55.44
N ARG A 333 -33.16 33.30 55.68
CA ARG A 333 -32.94 32.73 57.04
C ARG A 333 -32.71 31.20 57.09
N ASN A 334 -31.65 30.85 57.82
CA ASN A 334 -31.52 29.79 58.85
C ASN A 334 -31.45 28.31 58.42
N ILE A 335 -30.66 27.41 59.03
CA ILE A 335 -29.67 27.44 60.13
C ILE A 335 -28.98 26.06 60.17
N SER A 336 -27.73 26.01 60.65
CA SER A 336 -27.01 24.84 61.24
C SER A 336 -26.58 23.68 60.33
N THR A 337 -25.40 23.05 60.42
CA THR A 337 -24.36 23.01 61.47
C THR A 337 -23.04 22.52 60.86
N SER A 338 -21.91 23.17 61.23
CA SER A 338 -20.53 22.66 61.45
C SER A 338 -19.92 21.67 60.45
N GLY A 339 -18.84 21.96 59.71
CA GLY A 339 -17.48 22.35 60.19
C GLY A 339 -16.59 21.07 60.21
N SER A 340 -15.35 20.98 59.71
CA SER A 340 -14.33 21.94 59.27
C SER A 340 -13.25 21.19 58.46
N GLY A 341 -12.72 21.86 57.42
CA GLY A 341 -11.32 21.86 56.95
C GLY A 341 -10.69 20.58 56.37
N HIS A 342 -9.62 20.61 55.59
CA HIS A 342 -8.89 21.62 54.82
C HIS A 342 -7.79 20.80 54.08
N LEU A 343 -7.55 21.07 52.80
CA LEU A 343 -6.35 20.75 51.98
C LEU A 343 -5.79 19.31 51.95
N ARG A 344 -5.62 18.76 50.73
CA ARG A 344 -4.35 18.85 49.95
C ARG A 344 -4.21 17.68 48.96
N SER A 345 -4.03 18.08 47.71
CA SER A 345 -3.44 17.43 46.53
C SER A 345 -2.80 16.03 46.65
N ASP A 346 -3.20 15.18 45.70
CA ASP A 346 -2.36 14.46 44.73
C ASP A 346 -1.02 13.90 45.21
N GLU A 347 -0.95 12.60 45.56
CA GLU A 347 0.25 11.76 45.38
C GLU A 347 0.03 10.24 45.55
N GLU A 348 -0.98 9.61 44.95
CA GLU A 348 -1.20 8.15 45.09
C GLU A 348 -1.70 7.52 43.78
N SER A 349 -0.83 7.47 42.76
CA SER A 349 -1.03 6.59 41.59
C SER A 349 0.26 6.04 40.98
N SER A 350 1.42 6.30 41.60
CA SER A 350 2.74 5.95 41.06
C SER A 350 3.34 4.66 41.65
N LEU A 351 2.66 3.98 42.57
CA LEU A 351 3.23 2.86 43.34
C LEU A 351 2.71 1.46 42.95
N PHE A 352 1.79 1.34 41.99
CA PHE A 352 1.29 0.03 41.54
C PHE A 352 1.91 -0.51 40.24
N ILE A 353 2.87 0.19 39.62
CA ILE A 353 3.45 -0.23 38.32
C ILE A 353 4.92 -0.72 38.44
N VAL A 354 5.57 -0.57 39.60
CA VAL A 354 6.99 -0.96 39.73
C VAL A 354 7.19 -2.42 40.16
N GLU A 355 6.15 -3.14 40.58
CA GLU A 355 6.29 -4.51 41.11
C GLU A 355 5.92 -5.63 40.13
N TYR A 356 5.66 -5.33 38.84
CA TYR A 356 5.32 -6.37 37.84
C TYR A 356 6.43 -6.65 36.80
N ILE A 357 7.59 -5.99 36.88
CA ILE A 357 8.69 -6.14 35.90
C ILE A 357 9.94 -6.85 36.50
N ALA A 358 9.89 -7.30 37.75
CA ALA A 358 11.06 -7.90 38.43
C ALA A 358 11.01 -9.42 38.65
N MET A 359 10.34 -10.20 37.79
CA MET A 359 10.42 -11.67 37.85
C MET A 359 10.44 -12.32 36.46
N ARG A 360 11.63 -12.33 35.83
CA ARG A 360 12.07 -13.40 34.90
C ARG A 360 13.56 -13.30 34.60
N GLU A 361 14.38 -13.63 35.59
CA GLU A 361 15.70 -14.23 35.33
C GLU A 361 15.62 -15.70 35.75
N VAL A 362 15.91 -16.61 34.83
CA VAL A 362 16.22 -18.01 35.12
C VAL A 362 17.55 -18.34 34.43
N PRO A 363 18.51 -18.96 35.12
CA PRO A 363 19.89 -19.06 34.67
C PRO A 363 20.15 -20.27 33.76
N SER A 364 21.17 -20.14 32.93
CA SER A 364 21.76 -21.21 32.12
C SER A 364 22.79 -22.00 32.93
N GLU A 365 22.49 -23.26 33.27
CA GLU A 365 23.50 -24.30 33.50
C GLU A 365 22.93 -25.66 33.11
N PHE A 366 23.60 -26.35 32.19
CA PHE A 366 23.79 -27.81 32.22
C PHE A 366 24.97 -28.15 31.30
N GLY A 367 26.15 -28.28 31.91
CA GLY A 367 27.27 -29.02 31.33
C GLY A 367 27.17 -30.48 31.74
N TYR A 368 27.30 -31.39 30.78
CA TYR A 368 27.77 -32.75 31.02
C TYR A 368 28.91 -33.02 30.04
N GLY A 369 30.10 -33.18 30.60
CA GLY A 369 31.23 -33.76 29.90
C GLY A 369 31.06 -35.28 29.78
N VAL A 370 31.55 -35.83 28.67
CA VAL A 370 31.97 -37.23 28.58
C VAL A 370 33.36 -37.22 27.94
N GLU A 371 34.29 -37.78 28.69
CA GLU A 371 35.71 -37.98 28.40
C GLU A 371 35.91 -39.33 27.67
N LEU A 372 37.00 -39.42 26.88
CA LEU A 372 37.78 -40.62 26.48
C LEU A 372 37.14 -41.54 25.42
N MET A 373 37.86 -42.07 24.41
CA MET A 373 39.24 -42.54 24.39
C MET A 373 39.73 -42.80 22.94
N LYS A 374 41.03 -42.53 22.70
CA LYS A 374 41.94 -43.02 21.62
C LYS A 374 41.83 -42.48 20.19
#